data_AF-A0A438E197-F1
#
_entry.id   AF-A0A438E197-F1
#
_cell.length_a   1.000
_cell.length_b   1.000
_cell.length_c   1.000
_cell.angle_alpha   90.00
_cell.angle_beta   90.00
_cell.angle_gamma   90.00
#
_symmetry.space_group_name_H-M   'P 1'
#
loop_
_entity.id
_entity.type
_entity.pdbx_description
1 polymer ?
#
loop_
_entity_poly.entity_id
_entity_poly.type
_entity_poly.pdbx_seq_one_letter_code
_entity_poly.pdbx_strand_id
1 'polypeptide(L)'
;MRKERFPTRRRSKLHPRGDGPFQVLERINDNAYKLDLPGDDSRTNPFEERGNDENQQAFKDPLHVLVGPITKARSKKIKEALNGLIQEIWTDSNA
;
A
#
# COMPACT_ATOMS: atom_id res chain seq x y z
N MET A 1 -6.73 23.79 -7.02
CA MET A 1 -7.28 22.57 -6.37
C MET A 1 -7.80 21.63 -7.47
N ARG A 2 -7.27 20.41 -7.61
CA ARG A 2 -7.66 19.48 -8.70
C ARG A 2 -9.06 18.91 -8.45
N LYS A 3 -9.95 18.99 -9.45
CA LYS A 3 -11.38 18.61 -9.33
C LYS A 3 -11.62 17.09 -9.35
N GLU A 4 -10.74 16.35 -10.02
CA GLU A 4 -10.76 14.88 -10.10
C GLU A 4 -10.66 14.18 -8.73
N ARG A 5 -10.07 14.84 -7.73
CA ARG A 5 -9.86 14.26 -6.40
C ARG A 5 -11.12 14.22 -5.53
N PHE A 6 -12.18 14.89 -5.95
CA PHE A 6 -13.43 14.93 -5.20
C PHE A 6 -14.49 14.12 -5.91
N PRO A 7 -15.28 13.31 -5.18
CA PRO A 7 -16.42 12.64 -5.78
C PRO A 7 -17.30 13.65 -6.51
N THR A 8 -17.70 13.33 -7.74
CA THR A 8 -18.57 14.18 -8.57
C THR A 8 -19.87 14.55 -7.85
N ARG A 9 -20.35 13.64 -7.00
CA ARG A 9 -21.52 13.84 -6.14
C ARG A 9 -21.12 13.78 -4.66
N ARG A 10 -21.44 14.84 -3.92
CA ARG A 10 -21.28 14.88 -2.46
C ARG A 10 -22.26 13.89 -1.83
N ARG A 11 -21.75 12.87 -1.12
CA ARG A 11 -22.59 12.02 -0.28
C ARG A 11 -23.17 12.87 0.86
N SER A 12 -24.47 13.10 0.82
CA SER A 12 -25.22 13.73 1.91
C SER A 12 -25.34 12.80 3.12
N LYS A 13 -25.61 13.36 4.30
CA LYS A 13 -25.83 12.59 5.53
C LYS A 13 -27.12 11.77 5.50
N LEU A 14 -28.01 12.04 4.54
CA LEU A 14 -29.30 11.37 4.36
C LEU A 14 -29.22 10.13 3.45
N HIS A 15 -28.11 9.90 2.74
CA HIS A 15 -27.97 8.66 1.98
C HIS A 15 -27.86 7.45 2.91
N PRO A 16 -28.44 6.30 2.52
CA PRO A 16 -28.24 5.05 3.23
C PRO A 16 -26.74 4.74 3.25
N ARG A 17 -26.22 4.41 4.44
CA ARG A 17 -24.81 4.09 4.64
C ARG A 17 -24.51 2.60 4.63
N GLY A 18 -25.54 1.77 4.77
CA GLY A 18 -25.44 0.32 4.71
C GLY A 18 -26.29 -0.22 3.58
N ASP A 19 -25.97 -1.43 3.15
CA ASP A 19 -26.60 -2.08 1.99
C ASP A 19 -27.99 -2.66 2.30
N GLY A 20 -28.42 -2.59 3.57
CA GLY A 20 -29.67 -3.15 4.05
C GLY A 20 -29.44 -4.37 4.94
N PRO A 21 -30.51 -5.06 5.37
CA PRO A 21 -30.38 -6.31 6.10
C PRO A 21 -29.74 -7.39 5.22
N PHE A 22 -28.85 -8.20 5.81
CA PHE A 22 -28.18 -9.33 5.16
C PHE A 22 -28.47 -10.62 5.93
N GLN A 23 -28.33 -11.76 5.26
CA GLN A 23 -28.50 -13.07 5.89
C GLN A 23 -27.17 -13.54 6.50
N VAL A 24 -27.22 -14.12 7.69
CA VAL A 24 -26.06 -14.76 8.34
C VAL A 24 -26.11 -16.25 8.00
N LEU A 25 -25.08 -16.76 7.32
CA LEU A 25 -24.96 -18.17 6.95
C LEU A 25 -24.40 -19.02 8.09
N GLU A 26 -23.37 -18.52 8.77
CA GLU A 26 -22.66 -19.28 9.80
C GLU A 26 -22.08 -18.33 10.86
N ARG A 27 -22.08 -18.78 12.13
CA ARG A 27 -21.43 -18.08 13.24
C ARG A 27 -20.12 -18.79 13.57
N ILE A 28 -19.01 -18.10 13.29
CA ILE A 28 -17.65 -18.64 13.50
C ILE A 28 -17.23 -18.47 14.96
N ASN A 29 -17.64 -17.37 15.61
CA ASN A 29 -17.38 -17.06 17.02
C ASN A 29 -18.43 -16.06 17.56
N ASP A 30 -18.31 -15.64 18.82
CA ASP A 30 -19.21 -14.69 19.49
C ASP A 30 -19.47 -13.41 18.67
N ASN A 31 -18.44 -12.90 18.00
CA ASN A 31 -18.48 -11.65 17.23
C ASN A 31 -18.25 -11.84 15.72
N ALA A 32 -18.02 -13.07 15.24
CA ALA A 32 -17.63 -13.33 13.86
C ALA A 32 -18.69 -14.14 13.12
N TYR A 33 -19.13 -13.62 11.98
CA TYR A 33 -20.24 -14.17 11.19
C TYR A 33 -19.87 -14.21 9.71
N LYS A 34 -20.27 -15.30 9.05
CA LYS A 34 -20.25 -15.42 7.59
C LYS A 34 -21.59 -14.91 7.07
N LEU A 35 -21.55 -13.93 6.17
CA LEU A 35 -22.72 -13.25 5.64
C LEU A 35 -22.92 -13.61 4.17
N ASP A 36 -24.18 -13.74 3.75
CA ASP A 36 -24.54 -13.79 2.33
C ASP A 36 -24.84 -12.37 1.85
N LEU A 37 -23.89 -11.74 1.16
CA LEU A 37 -24.05 -10.40 0.60
C LEU A 37 -24.27 -10.48 -0.92
N PRO A 38 -25.39 -9.95 -1.43
CA PRO A 38 -25.60 -9.79 -2.87
C PRO A 38 -24.88 -8.53 -3.36
N GLY A 39 -23.58 -8.62 -3.63
CA GLY A 39 -22.82 -7.52 -4.22
C GLY A 39 -21.50 -7.98 -4.80
N ASP A 40 -21.20 -7.54 -6.02
CA ASP A 40 -19.84 -7.65 -6.57
C ASP A 40 -18.88 -6.98 -5.59
N ASP A 41 -17.92 -7.76 -5.08
CA ASP A 41 -16.92 -7.31 -4.12
C ASP A 41 -16.08 -6.18 -4.74
N SER A 42 -16.58 -4.95 -4.58
CA SER A 42 -15.97 -3.71 -5.08
C SER A 42 -14.68 -3.35 -4.34
N ARG A 43 -14.12 -4.27 -3.55
CA ARG A 43 -12.79 -4.18 -2.94
C ARG A 43 -11.65 -4.59 -3.87
N THR A 44 -11.91 -4.95 -5.12
CA THR A 44 -10.82 -5.09 -6.10
C THR A 44 -10.26 -3.71 -6.45
N ASN A 45 -9.12 -3.38 -5.84
CA ASN A 45 -8.33 -2.20 -6.18
C ASN A 45 -7.44 -2.56 -7.38
N PRO A 46 -7.65 -2.02 -8.60
CA PRO A 46 -6.76 -2.26 -9.72
C PRO A 46 -5.62 -1.26 -9.60
N PHE A 47 -4.62 -1.58 -8.79
CA PHE A 47 -3.40 -0.77 -8.81
C PHE A 47 -2.69 -1.04 -10.15
N GLU A 48 -2.65 -0.05 -11.03
CA GLU A 48 -1.76 -0.09 -12.19
C GLU A 48 -0.33 0.24 -11.73
N GLU A 49 0.60 -0.65 -12.02
CA GLU A 49 2.04 -0.47 -11.81
C GLU A 49 2.57 0.62 -12.74
N ARG A 50 2.42 1.88 -12.35
CA ARG A 50 2.84 3.02 -13.17
C ARG A 50 4.35 3.25 -13.08
N GLY A 51 5.04 2.86 -14.16
CA GLY A 51 6.22 3.48 -14.79
C GLY A 51 7.33 4.04 -13.91
N ASN A 52 8.46 3.33 -13.85
CA ASN A 52 9.71 3.82 -13.25
C ASN A 52 10.60 4.46 -14.33
N ASP A 53 10.61 5.78 -14.44
CA ASP A 53 11.67 6.54 -15.14
C ASP A 53 12.60 7.13 -14.07
N GLU A 54 13.61 6.37 -13.62
CA GLU A 54 14.59 6.87 -12.65
C GLU A 54 15.99 6.98 -13.28
N ASN A 55 16.43 8.24 -13.35
CA ASN A 55 17.76 8.71 -13.70
C ASN A 55 18.84 8.07 -12.79
N GLN A 56 19.87 7.51 -13.42
CA GLN A 56 21.06 6.94 -12.79
C GLN A 56 22.00 8.05 -12.27
N GLN A 57 21.65 8.76 -11.20
CA GLN A 57 22.64 9.64 -10.56
C GLN A 57 22.39 9.75 -9.06
N ALA A 58 23.11 8.91 -8.29
CA ALA A 58 23.76 9.22 -7.00
C ALA A 58 23.98 7.95 -6.14
N PHE A 59 24.96 7.11 -6.53
CA PHE A 59 25.48 6.01 -5.72
C PHE A 59 26.65 6.48 -4.86
N LYS A 60 26.40 7.36 -3.88
CA LYS A 60 27.45 7.78 -2.94
C LYS A 60 26.96 7.79 -1.49
N ASP A 61 25.73 8.25 -1.23
CA ASP A 61 25.24 8.37 0.14
C ASP A 61 23.96 7.55 0.37
N PRO A 62 24.04 6.43 1.12
CA PRO A 62 22.87 5.62 1.53
C PRO A 62 21.77 6.43 2.23
N LEU A 63 22.13 7.56 2.84
CA LEU A 63 21.23 8.43 3.60
C LEU A 63 20.35 9.33 2.72
N HIS A 64 20.69 9.53 1.44
CA HIS A 64 19.90 10.39 0.56
C HIS A 64 18.52 9.76 0.24
N VAL A 65 18.42 8.43 0.30
CA VAL A 65 17.17 7.70 0.03
C VAL A 65 16.09 7.98 1.09
N LEU A 66 16.48 8.48 2.27
CA LEU A 66 15.59 8.71 3.42
C LEU A 66 14.81 10.03 3.35
N VAL A 67 15.15 10.94 2.43
CA VAL A 67 14.48 12.25 2.34
C VAL A 67 13.20 12.11 1.52
N GLY A 68 12.06 12.09 2.20
CA GLY A 68 10.71 12.08 1.60
C GLY A 68 9.91 10.79 1.83
N PRO A 69 8.65 10.73 1.35
CA PRO A 69 7.76 9.59 1.59
C PRO A 69 8.36 8.26 1.11
N ILE A 70 8.26 7.23 1.95
CA ILE A 70 8.80 5.89 1.66
C ILE A 70 7.82 5.14 0.76
N THR A 71 8.19 4.97 -0.51
CA THR A 71 7.45 4.18 -1.52
C THR A 71 8.05 2.78 -1.68
N LYS A 72 7.32 1.84 -2.27
CA LYS A 72 7.78 0.43 -2.46
C LYS A 72 9.15 0.33 -3.15
N ALA A 73 9.38 1.12 -4.20
CA ALA A 73 10.66 1.18 -4.90
C ALA A 73 11.78 1.74 -4.00
N ARG A 74 11.50 2.80 -3.22
CA ARG A 74 12.44 3.37 -2.25
C ARG A 74 12.79 2.39 -1.13
N SER A 75 11.79 1.68 -0.58
CA SER A 75 12.03 0.63 0.42
C SER A 75 12.93 -0.48 -0.11
N LYS A 76 12.76 -0.88 -1.38
CA LYS A 76 13.61 -1.88 -2.04
C LYS A 76 15.06 -1.38 -2.16
N LYS A 77 15.27 -0.14 -2.57
CA LYS A 77 16.61 0.48 -2.67
C LYS A 77 17.30 0.58 -1.30
N ILE A 78 16.56 0.99 -0.26
CA ILE A 78 17.09 1.04 1.12
C ILE A 78 17.51 -0.35 1.57
N LYS A 79 16.67 -1.37 1.33
CA LYS A 79 16.99 -2.77 1.66
C LYS A 79 18.27 -3.25 0.97
N GLU A 80 18.42 -2.99 -0.32
CA GLU A 80 19.61 -3.41 -1.09
C GLU A 80 20.87 -2.69 -0.61
N ALA A 81 20.80 -1.37 -0.35
CA ALA A 81 21.92 -0.59 0.17
C ALA A 81 22.38 -1.08 1.55
N LEU A 82 21.43 -1.37 2.46
CA LEU A 82 21.74 -1.91 3.78
C LEU A 82 22.36 -3.31 3.69
N ASN A 83 21.85 -4.16 2.81
CA ASN A 83 22.41 -5.50 2.59
C ASN A 83 23.85 -5.45 2.07
N GLY A 84 24.15 -4.53 1.15
CA GLY A 84 25.52 -4.32 0.65
C GLY A 84 26.48 -3.88 1.74
N LEU A 85 26.08 -2.92 2.59
CA LEU A 85 26.89 -2.47 3.72
C LEU A 85 27.18 -3.60 4.73
N ILE A 86 26.19 -4.47 4.99
CA ILE A 86 26.37 -5.63 5.87
C ILE A 86 27.40 -6.61 5.28
N GLN A 87 27.38 -6.81 3.95
CA GLN A 87 28.35 -7.68 3.28
C GLN A 87 29.76 -7.10 3.37
N GLU A 88 29.93 -5.80 3.16
CA GLU A 88 31.22 -5.10 3.28
C GLU A 88 31.82 -5.25 4.70
N ILE A 89 31.03 -5.00 5.74
CA ILE A 89 31.47 -5.17 7.14
C ILE A 89 31.81 -6.63 7.44
N TRP A 90 31.02 -7.57 6.91
CA TRP A 90 31.27 -8.99 7.10
C TRP A 90 32.54 -9.46 6.36
N THR A 91 32.82 -8.94 5.18
CA THR A 91 34.07 -9.24 4.45
C THR A 91 35.28 -8.65 5.15
N ASP A 92 35.17 -7.42 5.67
CA ASP A 92 36.26 -6.73 6.38
C ASP A 92 36.57 -7.39 7.73
N SER A 93 35.58 -7.99 8.39
CA SER A 93 35.75 -8.66 9.69
C SER A 93 36.31 -10.08 9.58
N ASN A 94 36.26 -10.68 8.38
CA ASN A 94 36.74 -12.03 8.11
C ASN A 94 38.01 -12.06 7.23
N ALA A 95 38.63 -10.89 7.00
CA ALA A 95 39.92 -10.71 6.35
C ALA A 95 41.06 -10.64 7.38
#